data_AF-A0A7T5RDJ5-F1
#
_entry.id   AF-A0A7T5RDJ5-F1
#
_cell.length_a   1.000
_cell.length_b   1.000
_cell.length_c   1.000
_cell.angle_alpha   90.00
_cell.angle_beta   90.00
_cell.angle_gamma   90.00
#
_symmetry.space_group_name_H-M   'P 1'
#
loop_
_entity.id
_entity.type
_entity.pdbx_description
1 polymer ?
#
loop_
_entity_poly.entity_id
_entity_poly.type
_entity_poly.pdbx_seq_one_letter_code
_entity_poly.pdbx_strand_id
1 'polypeptide(L)'
;MRVPRHKYIRHTEQKLKRKNFFPTLLVTILLWLGTAGIVYFVDPGTFGATPLFFIVAFFTLLFTFSLLFADSRRGMVTTIASTLFLTLLYLGVGNVLNLILITAIVICIEMYYSFKF
;
A
#
# COMPACT_ATOMS: atom_id res chain seq x y z
N MET A 1 9.87 -6.14 -45.14
CA MET A 1 9.64 -6.70 -43.79
C MET A 1 8.59 -5.87 -43.06
N ARG A 2 7.35 -6.37 -42.93
CA ARG A 2 6.29 -5.69 -42.15
C ARG A 2 6.43 -6.07 -40.69
N VAL A 3 6.95 -5.15 -39.88
CA VAL A 3 7.02 -5.31 -38.43
C VAL A 3 5.59 -5.40 -37.88
N PRO A 4 5.23 -6.41 -37.07
CA PRO A 4 3.85 -6.63 -36.68
C PRO A 4 3.36 -5.54 -35.72
N ARG A 5 2.31 -4.81 -36.15
CA ARG A 5 1.71 -3.62 -35.50
C ARG A 5 1.34 -3.82 -34.01
N HIS A 6 1.12 -5.07 -33.59
CA HIS A 6 0.79 -5.42 -32.19
C HIS A 6 1.90 -5.06 -31.17
N LYS A 7 3.16 -5.02 -31.60
CA LYS A 7 4.30 -4.84 -30.68
C LYS A 7 4.43 -3.38 -30.24
N TYR A 8 3.98 -2.44 -31.08
CA TYR A 8 4.10 -1.00 -30.83
C TYR A 8 3.11 -0.51 -29.76
N ILE A 9 1.93 -1.14 -29.65
CA ILE A 9 0.88 -0.72 -28.70
C ILE A 9 1.29 -1.05 -27.25
N ARG A 10 1.92 -2.22 -27.01
CA ARG A 10 2.33 -2.63 -25.66
C ARG A 10 3.35 -1.68 -25.00
N HIS A 11 4.26 -1.09 -25.77
CA HIS A 11 5.27 -0.17 -25.23
C HIS A 11 4.69 1.20 -24.86
N THR A 12 3.64 1.64 -25.55
CA THR A 12 3.00 2.94 -25.30
C THR A 12 2.13 2.89 -24.03
N GLU A 13 1.43 1.79 -23.77
CA GLU A 13 0.63 1.64 -22.55
C GLU A 13 1.48 1.54 -21.28
N GLN A 14 2.64 0.87 -21.35
CA GLN A 14 3.61 0.85 -20.25
C GLN A 14 4.20 2.24 -19.95
N LYS A 15 4.35 3.10 -20.97
CA LYS A 15 4.82 4.48 -20.80
C LYS A 15 3.74 5.41 -20.23
N LEU A 16 2.47 5.24 -20.60
CA LEU A 16 1.38 6.04 -20.02
C LEU A 16 1.20 5.76 -18.52
N LYS A 17 1.35 4.50 -18.07
CA LYS A 17 1.30 4.14 -16.64
C LYS A 17 2.35 4.88 -15.79
N ARG A 18 3.48 5.31 -16.38
CA ARG A 18 4.54 6.05 -15.68
C ARG A 18 4.32 7.57 -15.61
N LYS A 19 3.34 8.14 -16.32
CA LYS A 19 3.10 9.60 -16.29
C LYS A 19 2.59 10.08 -14.92
N ASN A 20 1.80 9.27 -14.23
CA ASN A 20 1.31 9.56 -12.88
C ASN A 20 2.23 9.03 -11.77
N PHE A 21 3.32 8.33 -12.10
CA PHE A 21 4.25 7.80 -11.12
C PHE A 21 4.91 8.91 -10.30
N PHE A 22 5.34 9.99 -10.95
CA PHE A 22 6.08 11.07 -10.31
C PHE A 22 5.22 11.88 -9.31
N PRO A 23 3.99 12.33 -9.65
CA PRO A 23 3.08 12.93 -8.66
C PRO A 23 2.80 12.01 -7.47
N THR A 24 2.52 10.73 -7.71
CA THR A 24 2.22 9.79 -6.63
C THR A 24 3.44 9.55 -5.73
N LEU A 25 4.64 9.50 -6.29
CA LEU A 25 5.89 9.43 -5.51
C LEU A 25 6.07 10.62 -4.59
N LEU A 26 5.85 11.83 -5.11
CA LEU A 26 5.98 13.07 -4.33
C LEU A 26 4.98 13.09 -3.18
N VAL A 27 3.72 12.74 -3.44
CA VAL A 27 2.68 12.60 -2.40
C VAL A 27 3.08 11.56 -1.37
N THR A 28 3.66 10.43 -1.78
CA THR A 28 4.11 9.37 -0.87
C THR A 28 5.24 9.85 0.04
N ILE A 29 6.20 10.60 -0.49
CA ILE A 29 7.29 11.20 0.30
C ILE A 29 6.72 12.20 1.32
N LEU A 30 5.81 13.08 0.90
CA LEU A 30 5.16 14.02 1.82
C LEU A 30 4.39 13.31 2.94
N LEU A 31 3.69 12.23 2.59
CA LEU A 31 2.98 11.39 3.56
C LEU A 31 3.93 10.74 4.57
N TRP A 32 5.07 10.18 4.11
CA TRP A 32 6.10 9.64 4.99
C TRP A 32 6.69 10.69 5.94
N LEU A 33 6.94 11.91 5.43
CA LEU A 33 7.37 13.03 6.28
C LEU A 33 6.29 13.40 7.30
N GLY A 34 5.01 13.38 6.91
CA GLY A 34 3.88 13.57 7.81
C GLY A 34 3.80 12.49 8.89
N THR A 35 3.94 11.21 8.53
CA THR A 35 3.97 10.09 9.49
C THR A 35 5.13 10.24 10.46
N ALA A 36 6.35 10.52 9.97
CA ALA A 36 7.51 10.76 10.83
C ALA A 36 7.28 11.97 11.75
N GLY A 37 6.67 13.03 11.21
CA GLY A 37 6.30 14.21 12.00
C GLY A 37 5.35 13.89 13.14
N ILE A 38 4.31 13.09 12.90
CA ILE A 38 3.38 12.63 13.94
C ILE A 38 4.12 11.80 14.99
N VAL A 39 4.96 10.85 14.56
CA VAL A 39 5.66 9.95 15.48
C VAL A 39 6.67 10.68 16.38
N TYR A 40 7.36 11.70 15.87
CA TYR A 40 8.39 12.43 16.63
C TYR A 40 7.88 13.64 17.40
N PHE A 41 6.87 14.35 16.89
CA PHE A 41 6.44 15.65 17.45
C PHE A 41 5.08 15.61 18.15
N VAL A 42 4.28 14.55 18.00
CA VAL A 42 2.94 14.48 18.60
C VAL A 42 2.93 13.51 19.78
N ASP A 43 2.47 14.01 20.92
CA ASP A 43 2.28 13.17 22.12
C ASP A 43 1.09 12.21 21.91
N PRO A 44 1.27 10.88 22.08
CA PRO A 44 0.20 9.89 21.93
C PRO A 44 -0.97 10.10 22.91
N GLY A 45 -0.77 10.83 24.01
CA GLY A 45 -1.84 11.19 24.94
C GLY A 45 -2.78 12.29 24.42
N THR A 46 -2.44 12.95 23.33
CA THR A 46 -3.27 14.01 22.74
C THR A 46 -4.54 13.41 22.14
N PHE A 47 -5.70 13.99 22.45
CA PHE A 47 -6.98 13.54 21.92
C PHE A 47 -6.96 13.53 20.39
N GLY A 48 -7.21 12.36 19.79
CA GLY A 48 -7.24 12.20 18.33
C GLY A 48 -5.89 11.95 17.65
N ALA A 49 -4.76 11.95 18.37
CA ALA A 49 -3.45 11.65 17.79
C ALA A 49 -3.37 10.21 17.23
N THR A 50 -3.86 9.23 17.99
CA THR A 50 -3.88 7.83 17.58
C THR A 50 -4.70 7.58 16.30
N PRO A 51 -5.99 7.97 16.20
CA PRO A 51 -6.75 7.76 14.96
C PRO A 51 -6.16 8.54 13.78
N LEU A 52 -5.61 9.74 14.01
CA LEU A 52 -4.92 10.49 12.96
C LEU A 52 -3.70 9.73 12.43
N PHE A 53 -2.90 9.14 13.33
CA PHE A 53 -1.76 8.30 12.94
C PHE A 53 -2.20 7.13 12.07
N PHE A 54 -3.26 6.40 12.44
CA PHE A 54 -3.75 5.28 11.64
C PHE A 54 -4.22 5.70 10.25
N ILE A 55 -4.91 6.85 10.14
CA ILE A 55 -5.37 7.38 8.85
C ILE A 55 -4.18 7.74 7.97
N VAL A 56 -3.22 8.49 8.52
CA VAL A 56 -2.03 8.91 7.77
C VAL A 56 -1.17 7.69 7.39
N ALA A 57 -0.97 6.75 8.31
CA ALA A 57 -0.25 5.51 8.06
C ALA A 57 -0.94 4.66 6.97
N PHE A 58 -2.28 4.56 6.99
CA PHE A 58 -3.04 3.85 5.96
C PHE A 58 -2.79 4.44 4.57
N PHE A 59 -2.92 5.76 4.40
CA PHE A 59 -2.65 6.39 3.10
C PHE A 59 -1.18 6.27 2.70
N THR A 60 -0.26 6.42 3.64
CA THR A 60 1.19 6.27 3.40
C THR A 60 1.51 4.88 2.88
N LEU A 61 0.98 3.84 3.52
CA LEU A 61 1.14 2.45 3.10
C LEU A 61 0.41 2.15 1.79
N LEU A 62 -0.79 2.71 1.58
CA LEU A 62 -1.55 2.56 0.34
C LEU A 62 -0.75 3.00 -0.87
N PHE A 63 -0.23 4.23 -0.83
CA PHE A 63 0.57 4.75 -1.93
C PHE A 63 1.90 4.02 -2.06
N THR A 64 2.54 3.67 -0.94
CA THR A 64 3.80 2.90 -0.95
C THR A 64 3.62 1.54 -1.63
N PHE A 65 2.64 0.73 -1.20
CA PHE A 65 2.43 -0.61 -1.78
C PHE A 65 1.85 -0.56 -3.20
N SER A 66 0.98 0.41 -3.49
CA SER A 66 0.47 0.62 -4.86
C SER A 66 1.61 0.95 -5.84
N LEU A 67 2.58 1.78 -5.41
CA LEU A 67 3.79 2.07 -6.18
C LEU A 67 4.71 0.85 -6.30
N LEU A 68 4.92 0.11 -5.20
CA LEU A 68 5.82 -1.04 -5.14
C LEU A 68 5.34 -2.19 -6.04
N PHE A 69 4.04 -2.49 -6.00
CA PHE A 69 3.45 -3.57 -6.81
C PHE A 69 3.05 -3.13 -8.23
N ALA A 70 3.10 -1.82 -8.53
CA ALA A 70 2.59 -1.23 -9.77
C ALA A 70 1.13 -1.64 -10.12
N ASP A 71 0.39 -2.02 -9.08
CA ASP A 71 -0.96 -2.56 -9.11
C ASP A 71 -1.73 -2.04 -7.89
N SER A 72 -2.76 -1.23 -8.16
CA SER A 72 -3.58 -0.61 -7.13
C SER A 72 -4.33 -1.62 -6.28
N ARG A 73 -4.65 -2.80 -6.83
CA ARG A 73 -5.45 -3.81 -6.16
C ARG A 73 -4.61 -4.60 -5.16
N ARG A 74 -3.40 -5.03 -5.58
CA ARG A 74 -2.41 -5.67 -4.69
C ARG A 74 -1.97 -4.71 -3.59
N GLY A 75 -1.78 -3.44 -3.94
CA GLY A 75 -1.50 -2.36 -2.98
C GLY A 75 -2.59 -2.17 -1.93
N MET A 76 -3.86 -2.19 -2.34
CA MET A 76 -4.99 -2.06 -1.40
C MET A 76 -5.09 -3.26 -0.44
N VAL A 77 -4.99 -4.50 -0.94
CA VAL A 77 -5.07 -5.70 -0.11
C VAL A 77 -3.96 -5.73 0.95
N THR A 78 -2.72 -5.46 0.54
CA THR A 78 -1.56 -5.42 1.43
C THR A 78 -1.61 -4.29 2.45
N THR A 79 -2.18 -3.15 2.08
CA THR A 79 -2.39 -2.02 2.99
C THR A 79 -3.44 -2.33 4.05
N ILE A 80 -4.57 -2.91 3.66
CA ILE A 80 -5.63 -3.31 4.60
C ILE A 80 -5.07 -4.32 5.59
N ALA A 81 -4.33 -5.32 5.10
CA ALA A 81 -3.69 -6.33 5.93
C ALA A 81 -2.68 -5.73 6.92
N SER A 82 -1.81 -4.84 6.45
CA SER A 82 -0.80 -4.17 7.30
C SER A 82 -1.45 -3.27 8.34
N THR A 83 -2.48 -2.52 7.96
CA THR A 83 -3.22 -1.63 8.86
C THR A 83 -3.98 -2.42 9.90
N LEU A 84 -4.63 -3.53 9.51
CA LEU A 84 -5.32 -4.41 10.43
C LEU A 84 -4.35 -5.05 11.43
N PHE A 85 -3.15 -5.45 10.99
CA PHE A 85 -2.10 -5.93 11.89
C PHE A 85 -1.63 -4.85 12.87
N LEU A 86 -1.39 -3.62 12.40
CA LEU A 86 -1.02 -2.49 13.26
C LEU A 86 -2.11 -2.18 14.29
N THR A 87 -3.39 -2.25 13.91
CA THR A 87 -4.51 -2.07 14.83
C THR A 87 -4.54 -3.16 15.90
N LEU A 88 -4.32 -4.43 15.52
CA LEU A 88 -4.22 -5.52 16.49
C LEU A 88 -3.04 -5.33 17.45
N LEU A 89 -1.89 -4.88 16.93
CA LEU A 89 -0.71 -4.56 17.73
C LEU A 89 -1.02 -3.46 18.75
N TYR A 90 -1.71 -2.40 18.32
CA TYR A 90 -2.15 -1.33 19.21
C TYR A 90 -3.12 -1.80 20.30
N LEU A 91 -4.02 -2.72 19.98
CA LEU A 91 -4.94 -3.34 20.95
C LEU A 91 -4.25 -4.33 21.91
N GLY A 92 -2.93 -4.58 21.75
CA GLY A 92 -2.17 -5.53 22.55
C GLY A 92 -2.41 -7.01 22.19
N VAL A 93 -3.22 -7.28 21.15
CA VAL A 93 -3.52 -8.65 20.67
C VAL A 93 -2.61 -9.04 19.50
N GLY A 94 -1.88 -8.09 18.92
CA GLY A 94 -0.95 -8.33 17.81
C GLY A 94 0.19 -9.26 18.23
N ASN A 95 0.13 -10.51 17.75
CA ASN A 95 1.15 -11.52 17.98
C ASN A 95 1.62 -12.11 16.64
N VAL A 96 2.66 -12.94 16.68
CA VAL A 96 3.23 -13.58 15.48
C VAL A 96 2.20 -14.49 14.79
N LEU A 97 1.31 -15.13 15.54
CA LEU A 97 0.23 -15.96 14.98
C LEU A 97 -0.74 -15.12 14.12
N ASN A 98 -1.11 -13.93 14.60
CA ASN A 98 -1.97 -12.99 13.88
C ASN A 98 -1.28 -12.48 12.62
N LEU A 99 0.04 -12.24 12.67
CA LEU A 99 0.81 -11.89 11.47
C LEU A 99 0.76 -13.01 10.42
N ILE A 100 1.00 -14.26 10.83
CA ILE A 100 0.95 -15.43 9.94
C ILE A 100 -0.45 -15.60 9.36
N LEU A 101 -1.50 -15.48 10.19
CA LEU A 101 -2.89 -15.62 9.76
C LEU A 101 -3.26 -14.58 8.71
N ILE A 102 -2.96 -13.31 8.97
CA ILE A 102 -3.24 -12.21 8.03
C ILE A 102 -2.46 -12.43 6.73
N THR A 103 -1.19 -12.83 6.81
CA THR A 103 -0.37 -13.10 5.63
C THR A 103 -0.93 -14.25 4.80
N ALA A 104 -1.36 -15.34 5.44
CA ALA A 104 -2.00 -16.47 4.77
C ALA A 104 -3.29 -16.05 4.05
N ILE A 105 -4.12 -15.21 4.69
CA ILE A 105 -5.34 -14.67 4.08
C ILE A 105 -5.00 -13.83 2.84
N VAL A 106 -4.00 -12.94 2.92
CA VAL A 106 -3.54 -12.15 1.78
C VAL A 106 -3.09 -13.04 0.63
N ILE A 107 -2.29 -14.07 0.91
CA ILE A 107 -1.81 -15.02 -0.10
C ILE A 107 -2.99 -15.74 -0.75
N CYS A 108 -3.95 -16.24 0.02
CA CYS A 108 -5.15 -16.89 -0.52
C CYS A 108 -5.96 -15.96 -1.42
N ILE A 109 -6.14 -14.70 -1.02
CA ILE A 109 -6.81 -13.69 -1.84
C ILE A 109 -6.03 -13.49 -3.15
N GLU A 110 -4.73 -13.25 -3.07
CA GLU A 110 -3.87 -13.08 -4.24
C GLU A 110 -3.94 -14.27 -5.20
N MET A 111 -3.92 -15.50 -4.67
CA MET A 111 -4.07 -16.73 -5.46
C MET A 111 -5.43 -16.84 -6.13
N TYR A 112 -6.53 -16.57 -5.42
CA TYR A 112 -7.88 -16.61 -5.99
C TYR A 112 -8.01 -15.73 -7.23
N TYR A 113 -7.42 -14.54 -7.17
CA TYR A 113 -7.45 -13.61 -8.28
C TYR A 113 -6.42 -13.90 -9.37
N SER A 114 -5.32 -14.58 -9.04
CA SER A 114 -4.39 -15.09 -10.06
C SER A 114 -4.98 -16.27 -10.84
N PHE A 115 -5.82 -17.10 -10.21
CA PHE A 115 -6.46 -18.25 -10.85
C PHE A 115 -7.66 -17.87 -11.73
N LYS A 116 -8.25 -16.68 -11.55
CA LYS A 116 -9.38 -16.19 -12.34
C LYS A 116 -8.95 -15.52 -13.65
N PHE A 117 -7.92 -16.06 -14.31
CA PHE A 117 -7.43 -15.62 -15.61
C PHE A 117 -7.62 -16.70 -16.67
#